data_AF-A0A7S0I0U6-F1
#
_entry.id   AF-A0A7S0I0U6-F1
#
_cell.length_a   1.000
_cell.length_b   1.000
_cell.length_c   1.000
_cell.angle_alpha   90.00
_cell.angle_beta   90.00
_cell.angle_gamma   90.00
#
_symmetry.space_group_name_H-M   'P 1'
#
loop_
_entity.id
_entity.type
_entity.pdbx_description
1 polymer ?
#
loop_
_entity_poly.entity_id
_entity_poly.type
_entity_poly.pdbx_seq_one_letter_code
_entity_poly.pdbx_strand_id
1 'polypeptide(L)'
;MVQATAFLHKEYDPTFFWWEIVTLMQRLILTGWVLLIPIEFDAWRIFLGLLTTIGYLSLVQFVRPYKREEMNTLAIAVQFSLVCVFLGGAFIKLLSGDGAESVTCDGTDDASCASSSTVFTIVVIMVVFNFSVLTMYVSLTVYQLSTSYVLPSIRLVATGQVPELKLEEGQRYHLFLSHVWSSGQDQMATVK
;
A
#
# COMPACT_ATOMS: atom_id res chain seq x y z
N MET A 1 -23.00 -2.75 -16.59
CA MET A 1 -22.34 -3.52 -15.50
C MET A 1 -20.84 -3.72 -15.71
N VAL A 2 -20.32 -3.80 -16.94
CA VAL A 2 -18.87 -4.03 -17.21
C VAL A 2 -17.97 -2.85 -16.81
N GLN A 3 -18.50 -1.63 -16.75
CA GLN A 3 -17.73 -0.41 -16.46
C GLN A 3 -17.44 -0.21 -14.96
N ALA A 4 -18.27 -0.77 -14.08
CA ALA A 4 -18.10 -0.65 -12.63
C ALA A 4 -17.05 -1.61 -12.09
N THR A 5 -16.92 -2.80 -12.69
CA THR A 5 -15.85 -3.75 -12.37
C THR A 5 -14.55 -3.38 -13.09
N ALA A 6 -14.60 -2.60 -14.18
CA ALA A 6 -13.40 -2.18 -14.92
C ALA A 6 -12.32 -1.52 -14.04
N PHE A 7 -12.69 -0.82 -12.97
CA PHE A 7 -11.72 -0.25 -12.02
C PHE A 7 -10.86 -1.33 -11.34
N LEU A 8 -11.45 -2.49 -11.01
CA LEU A 8 -10.77 -3.62 -10.36
C LEU A 8 -9.70 -4.23 -11.26
N HIS A 9 -9.95 -4.34 -12.57
CA HIS A 9 -9.05 -5.04 -13.50
C HIS A 9 -8.12 -4.12 -14.30
N LYS A 10 -8.35 -2.80 -14.29
CA LYS A 10 -7.60 -1.84 -15.12
C LYS A 10 -6.18 -1.56 -14.61
N GLU A 11 -5.91 -1.80 -13.33
CA GLU A 11 -4.63 -1.50 -12.69
C GLU A 11 -3.72 -2.72 -12.53
N TYR A 12 -4.25 -3.94 -12.69
CA TYR A 12 -3.49 -5.19 -12.68
C TYR A 12 -3.12 -5.62 -14.10
N ASP A 13 -1.96 -6.25 -14.25
CA ASP A 13 -1.65 -6.90 -15.52
C ASP A 13 -2.56 -8.11 -15.75
N PRO A 14 -3.00 -8.36 -16.99
CA PRO A 14 -4.02 -9.37 -17.31
C PRO A 14 -3.60 -10.81 -16.96
N THR A 15 -2.33 -11.05 -16.69
CA THR A 15 -1.77 -12.33 -16.23
C THR A 15 -1.93 -12.58 -14.72
N PHE A 16 -2.28 -11.55 -13.92
CA PHE A 16 -2.28 -11.62 -12.45
C PHE A 16 -3.64 -11.37 -11.78
N PHE A 17 -4.77 -11.59 -12.48
CA PHE A 17 -6.11 -11.42 -11.87
C PHE A 17 -6.37 -12.28 -10.63
N TRP A 18 -5.69 -13.43 -10.49
CA TRP A 18 -5.78 -14.28 -9.30
C TRP A 18 -5.23 -13.61 -8.03
N TRP A 19 -4.45 -12.53 -8.16
CA TRP A 19 -3.89 -11.79 -7.04
C TRP A 19 -4.96 -11.19 -6.12
N GLU A 20 -6.08 -10.76 -6.69
CA GLU A 20 -7.19 -10.22 -5.90
C GLU A 20 -7.79 -11.27 -4.96
N ILE A 21 -7.89 -12.52 -5.43
CA ILE A 21 -8.37 -13.64 -4.61
C ILE A 21 -7.41 -13.90 -3.44
N VAL A 22 -6.10 -13.82 -3.67
CA VAL A 22 -5.08 -13.96 -2.60
C VAL A 22 -5.22 -12.84 -1.58
N THR A 23 -5.44 -11.61 -2.03
CA THR A 23 -5.67 -10.45 -1.15
C THR A 23 -6.91 -10.62 -0.30
N LEU A 24 -8.01 -11.10 -0.90
CA LEU A 24 -9.26 -11.36 -0.20
C LEU A 24 -9.13 -12.52 0.80
N MET A 25 -8.43 -13.59 0.42
CA MET A 25 -8.12 -14.71 1.31
C MET A 25 -7.29 -14.27 2.52
N GLN A 26 -6.25 -13.45 2.32
CA GLN A 26 -5.47 -12.88 3.41
C GLN A 26 -6.36 -12.10 4.38
N ARG A 27 -7.20 -11.20 3.86
CA ARG A 27 -8.14 -10.41 4.68
C ARG A 27 -9.10 -11.31 5.43
N LEU A 28 -9.64 -12.34 4.79
CA LEU A 28 -10.56 -13.29 5.40
C LEU A 28 -9.89 -14.14 6.49
N ILE A 29 -8.62 -14.50 6.32
CA ILE A 29 -7.86 -15.18 7.35
C ILE A 29 -7.66 -14.25 8.55
N LEU A 30 -7.24 -13.00 8.32
CA LEU A 30 -6.97 -12.04 9.39
C LEU A 30 -8.23 -11.58 10.14
N THR A 31 -9.37 -11.42 9.46
CA THR A 31 -10.61 -10.93 10.10
C THR A 31 -11.52 -12.06 10.54
N GLY A 32 -11.52 -13.19 9.85
CA GLY A 32 -12.40 -14.33 10.13
C GLY A 32 -11.72 -15.42 10.94
N TRP A 33 -10.68 -16.04 10.38
CA TRP A 33 -10.03 -17.20 11.02
C TRP A 33 -9.34 -16.87 12.34
N VAL A 34 -8.71 -15.69 12.43
CA VAL A 34 -8.06 -15.22 13.67
C VAL A 34 -9.05 -15.05 14.82
N LEU A 35 -10.33 -14.73 14.56
CA LEU A 35 -11.38 -14.63 15.59
C LEU A 35 -11.87 -15.99 16.09
N LEU A 36 -11.64 -17.06 15.32
CA LEU A 36 -12.12 -18.40 15.63
C LEU A 36 -11.21 -19.12 16.65
N ILE A 37 -10.02 -18.56 16.92
CA ILE A 37 -9.08 -19.08 17.92
C ILE A 37 -9.58 -18.66 19.32
N PRO A 38 -9.80 -19.62 20.23
CA PRO A 38 -10.26 -19.32 21.59
C PRO A 38 -9.22 -18.51 22.38
N ILE A 39 -9.73 -17.66 23.28
CA ILE A 39 -8.98 -16.64 24.06
C ILE A 39 -7.82 -17.27 24.87
N GLU A 40 -7.91 -18.55 25.19
CA GLU A 40 -6.91 -19.34 25.91
C GLU A 40 -5.56 -19.43 25.17
N PHE A 41 -5.54 -19.35 23.83
CA PHE A 41 -4.32 -19.42 23.01
C PHE A 41 -3.96 -18.10 22.33
N ASP A 42 -4.02 -16.98 23.05
CA ASP A 42 -3.76 -15.64 22.48
C ASP A 42 -2.35 -15.49 21.86
N ALA A 43 -1.35 -16.25 22.32
CA ALA A 43 0.00 -16.23 21.72
C ALA A 43 -0.01 -16.80 20.28
N TRP A 44 -0.71 -17.92 20.09
CA TRP A 44 -0.87 -18.56 18.80
C TRP A 44 -1.62 -17.66 17.82
N ARG A 45 -2.60 -16.90 18.31
CA ARG A 45 -3.34 -15.94 17.50
C ARG A 45 -2.46 -14.85 16.91
N ILE A 46 -1.62 -14.22 17.74
CA ILE A 46 -0.69 -13.17 17.28
C ILE A 46 0.38 -13.76 16.34
N PHE A 47 0.90 -14.95 16.67
CA PHE A 47 1.90 -15.64 15.83
C PHE A 47 1.37 -15.97 14.44
N LEU A 48 0.15 -16.52 14.33
CA LEU A 48 -0.48 -16.83 13.05
C LEU A 48 -0.79 -15.58 12.23
N GLY A 49 -1.21 -14.49 12.89
CA GLY A 49 -1.39 -13.18 12.24
C GLY A 49 -0.08 -12.63 11.68
N LEU A 50 0.99 -12.66 12.47
CA LEU A 50 2.33 -12.23 12.03
C LEU A 50 2.85 -13.09 10.88
N LEU A 51 2.71 -14.41 10.95
CA LEU A 51 3.14 -15.32 9.90
C LEU A 51 2.39 -15.08 8.58
N THR A 52 1.07 -14.90 8.66
CA THR A 52 0.23 -14.64 7.48
C THR A 52 0.59 -13.31 6.81
N THR A 53 0.88 -12.28 7.60
CA THR A 53 1.21 -10.94 7.09
C THR A 53 2.62 -10.89 6.49
N ILE A 54 3.61 -11.55 7.11
CA ILE A 54 4.95 -11.72 6.52
C ILE A 54 4.89 -12.53 5.23
N GLY A 55 4.14 -13.64 5.23
CA GLY A 55 3.93 -14.48 4.05
C GLY A 55 3.35 -13.66 2.90
N TYR A 56 2.31 -12.88 3.15
CA TYR A 56 1.72 -12.01 2.13
C TYR A 56 2.68 -10.90 1.67
N LEU A 57 3.44 -10.27 2.58
CA LEU A 57 4.44 -9.27 2.22
C LEU A 57 5.49 -9.86 1.27
N SER A 58 5.98 -11.07 1.56
CA SER A 58 6.92 -11.76 0.68
C SER A 58 6.32 -12.00 -0.71
N LEU A 59 5.06 -12.45 -0.79
CA LEU A 59 4.36 -12.66 -2.06
C LEU A 59 4.22 -11.37 -2.86
N VAL A 60 3.88 -10.24 -2.22
CA VAL A 60 3.79 -8.93 -2.89
C VAL A 60 5.15 -8.54 -3.48
N GLN A 61 6.23 -8.77 -2.74
CA GLN A 61 7.58 -8.42 -3.18
C GLN A 61 8.05 -9.27 -4.37
N PHE A 62 7.69 -10.55 -4.42
CA PHE A 62 8.03 -11.45 -5.53
C PHE A 62 7.16 -11.21 -6.77
N VAL A 63 5.85 -11.04 -6.60
CA VAL A 63 4.90 -11.02 -7.72
C VAL A 63 4.77 -9.63 -8.34
N ARG A 64 4.99 -8.54 -7.56
CA ARG A 64 4.82 -7.14 -8.01
C ARG A 64 3.60 -6.95 -8.92
N PRO A 65 2.38 -7.22 -8.42
CA PRO A 65 1.20 -7.43 -9.26
C PRO A 65 0.67 -6.15 -9.95
N TYR A 66 1.14 -4.98 -9.53
CA TYR A 66 0.66 -3.69 -10.04
C TYR A 66 1.47 -3.22 -11.23
N LYS A 67 0.75 -2.75 -12.27
CA LYS A 67 1.34 -2.22 -13.49
C LYS A 67 2.17 -0.95 -13.30
N ARG A 68 1.90 -0.20 -12.22
CA ARG A 68 2.66 0.99 -11.79
C ARG A 68 3.52 0.65 -10.58
N GLU A 69 4.82 0.90 -10.68
CA GLU A 69 5.78 0.66 -9.58
C GLU A 69 5.45 1.47 -8.31
N GLU A 70 4.86 2.67 -8.49
CA GLU A 70 4.40 3.53 -7.41
C GLU A 70 3.31 2.85 -6.56
N MET A 71 2.34 2.20 -7.22
CA MET A 71 1.25 1.49 -6.55
C MET A 71 1.74 0.23 -5.86
N ASN A 72 2.72 -0.47 -6.46
CA ASN A 72 3.37 -1.61 -5.82
C ASN A 72 4.12 -1.19 -4.56
N THR A 73 4.84 -0.07 -4.60
CA THR A 73 5.55 0.48 -3.44
C THR A 73 4.58 0.85 -2.31
N LEU A 74 3.44 1.44 -2.66
CA LEU A 74 2.37 1.75 -1.70
C LEU A 74 1.77 0.48 -1.08
N ALA A 75 1.51 -0.55 -1.89
CA ALA A 75 0.98 -1.83 -1.39
C ALA A 75 1.96 -2.52 -0.43
N ILE A 76 3.26 -2.50 -0.73
CA ILE A 76 4.31 -3.00 0.16
C ILE A 76 4.34 -2.19 1.45
N ALA A 77 4.26 -0.87 1.37
CA ALA A 77 4.27 0.01 2.55
C ALA A 77 3.08 -0.24 3.49
N VAL A 78 1.88 -0.41 2.94
CA VAL A 78 0.68 -0.74 3.73
C VAL A 78 0.83 -2.09 4.42
N GLN A 79 1.33 -3.11 3.71
CA GLN A 79 1.57 -4.43 4.31
C GLN A 79 2.68 -4.39 5.36
N PHE A 80 3.71 -3.58 5.16
CA PHE A 80 4.76 -3.36 6.15
C PHE A 80 4.22 -2.69 7.42
N SER A 81 3.38 -1.66 7.28
CA SER A 81 2.67 -1.03 8.41
C SER A 81 1.84 -2.07 9.19
N LEU A 82 1.15 -2.95 8.47
CA LEU A 82 0.33 -4.00 9.06
C LEU A 82 1.19 -5.03 9.84
N VAL A 83 2.38 -5.39 9.34
CA VAL A 83 3.37 -6.20 10.08
C VAL A 83 3.83 -5.47 11.35
N CYS A 84 4.14 -4.17 11.28
CA CYS A 84 4.53 -3.38 12.45
C CYS A 84 3.42 -3.34 13.53
N VAL A 85 2.15 -3.30 13.13
CA VAL A 85 1.02 -3.38 14.08
C VAL A 85 0.96 -4.74 14.77
N PHE A 86 1.13 -5.85 14.03
CA PHE A 86 1.18 -7.19 14.64
C PHE A 86 2.39 -7.39 15.54
N LEU A 87 3.56 -6.90 15.13
CA LEU A 87 4.78 -6.89 15.93
C LEU A 87 4.55 -6.11 17.23
N GLY A 88 3.82 -4.99 17.12
CA GLY A 88 3.47 -4.18 18.26
C GLY A 88 2.52 -4.85 19.23
N GLY A 89 1.50 -5.55 18.73
CA GLY A 89 0.65 -6.42 19.52
C GLY A 89 1.45 -7.50 20.25
N ALA A 90 2.44 -8.11 19.56
CA ALA A 90 3.33 -9.09 20.16
C ALA A 90 4.17 -8.51 21.31
N PHE A 91 4.73 -7.30 21.13
CA PHE A 91 5.46 -6.59 22.19
C PHE A 91 4.56 -6.28 23.39
N ILE A 92 3.38 -5.72 23.16
CA ILE A 92 2.42 -5.42 24.23
C ILE A 92 2.12 -6.68 25.03
N LYS A 93 1.91 -7.81 24.35
CA LYS A 93 1.65 -9.08 25.02
C LYS A 93 2.84 -9.53 25.87
N LEU A 94 4.05 -9.51 25.31
CA LEU A 94 5.27 -9.90 26.01
C LEU A 94 5.51 -9.05 27.26
N LEU A 95 5.17 -7.76 27.21
CA LEU A 95 5.27 -6.82 28.32
C LEU A 95 4.09 -6.90 29.31
N SER A 96 2.89 -7.28 28.86
CA SER A 96 1.67 -7.29 29.68
C SER A 96 1.39 -8.64 30.37
N GLY A 97 1.95 -9.73 29.88
CA GLY A 97 1.79 -11.04 30.52
C GLY A 97 2.50 -12.16 29.77
N ASP A 98 3.25 -12.97 30.53
CA ASP A 98 3.78 -14.30 30.18
C ASP A 98 5.25 -14.40 29.70
N GLY A 99 5.99 -13.30 29.52
CA GLY A 99 7.40 -13.34 29.07
C GLY A 99 8.48 -13.32 30.16
N ALA A 100 8.10 -13.14 31.43
CA ALA A 100 9.04 -12.95 32.53
C ALA A 100 8.55 -13.67 33.80
N GLU A 101 8.55 -15.00 33.79
CA GLU A 101 8.95 -15.67 35.03
C GLU A 101 10.41 -15.25 35.31
N SER A 102 10.64 -14.64 36.48
CA SER A 102 11.92 -14.14 37.02
C SER A 102 12.32 -12.68 36.75
N VAL A 103 11.47 -11.72 37.14
CA VAL A 103 12.01 -10.60 37.95
C VAL A 103 11.10 -10.43 39.17
N THR A 104 11.49 -11.06 40.26
CA THR A 104 11.06 -10.73 41.62
C THR A 104 11.22 -9.24 41.86
N CYS A 105 10.11 -8.51 42.01
CA CYS A 105 10.09 -7.24 42.73
C CYS A 105 8.88 -7.26 43.67
N ASP A 106 9.23 -7.50 44.92
CA ASP A 106 8.45 -7.32 46.13
C ASP A 106 7.80 -5.93 46.22
N GLY A 107 6.63 -5.91 46.84
CA GLY A 107 6.10 -4.72 47.52
C GLY A 107 5.36 -3.69 46.67
N THR A 108 4.10 -3.47 47.06
CA THR A 108 3.30 -2.24 46.90
C THR A 108 2.55 -2.01 45.59
N ASP A 109 1.31 -1.58 45.77
CA ASP A 109 0.25 -1.31 44.79
C ASP A 109 0.58 -0.21 43.74
N ASP A 110 1.85 0.23 43.67
CA ASP A 110 2.38 1.20 42.70
C ASP A 110 2.97 0.54 41.44
N ALA A 111 3.37 -0.75 41.51
CA ALA A 111 3.98 -1.46 40.38
C ALA A 111 2.99 -1.73 39.22
N SER A 112 1.70 -1.93 39.53
CA SER A 112 0.64 -2.13 38.53
C SER A 112 0.35 -0.85 37.73
N CYS A 113 0.34 0.32 38.39
CA CYS A 113 0.19 1.62 37.76
C CYS A 113 1.43 2.02 36.93
N ALA A 114 2.64 1.70 37.41
CA ALA A 114 3.89 1.91 36.66
C ALA A 114 3.98 1.02 35.40
N SER A 115 3.54 -0.25 35.49
CA SER A 115 3.44 -1.15 34.34
C SER A 115 2.42 -0.65 33.31
N SER A 116 1.22 -0.27 33.76
CA SER A 116 0.15 0.22 32.87
C SER A 116 0.53 1.50 32.14
N SER A 117 1.22 2.44 32.81
CA SER A 117 1.71 3.67 32.19
C SER A 117 2.80 3.39 31.16
N THR A 118 3.71 2.46 31.45
CA THR A 118 4.77 2.03 30.52
C THR A 118 4.19 1.39 29.26
N VAL A 119 3.23 0.47 29.40
CA VAL A 119 2.54 -0.16 28.26
C VAL A 119 1.80 0.88 27.42
N PHE A 120 1.08 1.81 28.06
CA PHE A 120 0.38 2.89 27.36
C PHE A 120 1.35 3.79 26.58
N THR A 121 2.49 4.17 27.16
CA THR A 121 3.53 4.95 26.48
C THR A 121 4.09 4.20 25.26
N ILE A 122 4.37 2.90 25.38
CA ILE A 122 4.85 2.07 24.27
C ILE A 122 3.82 2.01 23.13
N VAL A 123 2.54 1.81 23.46
CA VAL A 123 1.44 1.81 22.47
C VAL A 123 1.39 3.14 21.72
N VAL A 124 1.45 4.27 22.44
CA VAL A 124 1.42 5.60 21.82
C VAL A 124 2.62 5.81 20.89
N ILE A 125 3.84 5.48 21.33
CA ILE A 125 5.04 5.58 20.50
C ILE A 125 4.90 4.74 19.24
N MET A 126 4.39 3.52 19.36
CA MET A 126 4.23 2.60 18.25
C MET A 126 3.16 3.03 17.25
N VAL A 127 2.06 3.59 17.72
CA VAL A 127 1.01 4.17 16.86
C VAL A 127 1.57 5.38 16.12
N VAL A 128 2.24 6.30 16.81
CA VAL A 128 2.86 7.49 16.20
C VAL A 128 3.91 7.07 15.17
N PHE A 129 4.72 6.07 15.47
CA PHE A 129 5.70 5.50 14.54
C PHE A 129 5.03 4.88 13.31
N ASN A 130 3.95 4.12 13.47
CA ASN A 130 3.24 3.54 12.35
C ASN A 130 2.62 4.62 11.43
N PHE A 131 1.99 5.64 12.02
CA PHE A 131 1.44 6.77 11.27
C PHE A 131 2.53 7.59 10.57
N SER A 132 3.69 7.81 11.20
CA SER A 132 4.79 8.55 10.58
C SER A 132 5.37 7.79 9.39
N VAL A 133 5.55 6.47 9.52
CA VAL A 133 6.00 5.61 8.42
C VAL A 133 4.99 5.61 7.27
N LEU A 134 3.70 5.45 7.57
CA LEU A 134 2.65 5.43 6.54
C LEU A 134 2.57 6.78 5.79
N THR A 135 2.61 7.90 6.52
CA THR A 135 2.58 9.24 5.91
C THR A 135 3.84 9.52 5.08
N MET A 136 5.01 9.05 5.51
CA MET A 136 6.24 9.12 4.72
C MET A 136 6.08 8.38 3.39
N TYR A 137 5.59 7.14 3.39
CA TYR A 137 5.40 6.37 2.15
C TYR A 137 4.37 7.00 1.23
N VAL A 138 3.24 7.48 1.77
CA VAL A 138 2.23 8.19 0.98
C VAL A 138 2.85 9.44 0.35
N SER A 139 3.57 10.25 1.12
CA SER A 139 4.22 11.46 0.57
C SER A 139 5.20 11.10 -0.56
N LEU A 140 6.04 10.07 -0.40
CA LEU A 140 6.96 9.62 -1.44
C LEU A 140 6.24 9.23 -2.74
N THR A 141 5.13 8.48 -2.63
CA THR A 141 4.34 8.09 -3.80
C THR A 141 3.67 9.28 -4.46
N VAL A 142 3.19 10.26 -3.67
CA VAL A 142 2.61 11.51 -4.19
C VAL A 142 3.69 12.36 -4.87
N TYR A 143 4.90 12.40 -4.33
CA TYR A 143 6.03 13.10 -4.96
C TYR A 143 6.40 12.44 -6.30
N GLN A 144 6.54 11.11 -6.34
CA GLN A 144 6.82 10.37 -7.57
C GLN A 144 5.73 10.60 -8.62
N LEU A 145 4.46 10.48 -8.23
CA LEU A 145 3.32 10.75 -9.08
C LEU A 145 3.34 12.19 -9.58
N SER A 146 3.56 13.17 -8.71
CA SER A 146 3.60 14.58 -9.09
C SER A 146 4.72 14.86 -10.09
N THR A 147 5.90 14.27 -9.88
CA THR A 147 7.01 14.35 -10.83
C THR A 147 6.68 13.64 -12.16
N SER A 148 6.00 12.49 -12.12
CA SER A 148 5.55 11.76 -13.31
C SER A 148 4.44 12.50 -14.08
N TYR A 149 3.52 13.17 -13.39
CA TYR A 149 2.45 13.98 -13.98
C TYR A 149 2.98 15.24 -14.67
N VAL A 150 4.15 15.74 -14.27
CA VAL A 150 4.81 16.89 -14.89
C VAL A 150 5.38 16.57 -16.28
N LEU A 151 5.43 15.29 -16.68
CA LEU A 151 5.78 14.90 -18.05
C LEU A 151 4.52 14.41 -18.79
N PRO A 152 3.89 15.24 -19.65
CA PRO A 152 2.89 14.77 -20.60
C PRO A 152 3.60 13.90 -21.64
N SER A 153 3.82 12.63 -21.33
CA SER A 153 4.39 11.65 -22.25
C SER A 153 3.30 11.26 -23.25
N ILE A 154 3.14 12.08 -24.29
CA ILE A 154 2.46 11.65 -25.51
C ILE A 154 3.27 10.48 -26.03
N ARG A 155 2.66 9.29 -26.14
CA ARG A 155 3.28 8.09 -26.70
C ARG A 155 2.41 7.58 -27.82
N LEU A 156 3.05 7.04 -28.85
CA LEU A 156 2.33 6.43 -29.96
C LEU A 156 1.56 5.20 -29.44
N VAL A 157 0.25 5.12 -29.64
CA VAL A 157 -0.57 4.00 -29.14
C VAL A 157 -0.14 2.66 -29.75
N ALA A 158 0.34 2.66 -31.00
CA ALA A 158 0.75 1.46 -31.70
C ALA A 158 2.13 0.92 -31.28
N THR A 159 3.06 1.78 -30.85
CA THR A 159 4.46 1.38 -30.60
C THR A 159 4.97 1.71 -29.19
N GLY A 160 4.25 2.51 -28.42
CA GLY A 160 4.66 2.96 -27.08
C GLY A 160 5.89 3.88 -27.06
N GLN A 161 6.45 4.19 -28.23
CA GLN A 161 7.61 5.06 -28.38
C GLN A 161 7.21 6.53 -28.26
N VAL A 162 8.17 7.34 -27.80
CA VAL A 162 8.05 8.80 -27.78
C VAL A 162 7.96 9.27 -29.24
N PRO A 163 6.98 10.11 -29.61
CA PRO A 163 6.86 10.60 -30.97
C PRO A 163 8.12 11.38 -31.35
N GLU A 164 8.67 11.07 -32.51
CA GLU A 164 9.87 11.74 -33.02
C GLU A 164 9.48 13.16 -33.48
N LEU A 165 9.62 14.15 -32.59
CA LEU A 165 9.27 15.56 -32.84
C LEU A 165 10.39 16.32 -33.58
N LYS A 166 11.11 15.68 -34.49
CA LYS A 166 12.15 16.36 -35.27
C LYS A 166 11.49 17.08 -36.44
N LEU A 167 11.58 18.42 -36.49
CA LEU A 167 11.27 19.18 -37.71
C LEU A 167 12.41 18.92 -38.70
N GLU A 168 12.07 18.56 -39.93
CA GLU A 168 13.03 18.62 -41.04
C GLU A 168 13.40 20.08 -41.34
N GLU A 169 14.65 20.30 -41.76
CA GLU A 169 15.16 21.63 -42.09
C GLU A 169 14.29 22.30 -43.16
N GLY A 170 13.66 23.42 -42.82
CA GLY A 170 12.82 24.21 -43.72
C GLY A 170 11.33 24.24 -43.37
N GLN A 171 10.85 23.37 -42.48
CA GLN A 171 9.49 23.49 -41.95
C GLN A 171 9.48 24.39 -40.71
N ARG A 172 8.41 25.20 -40.53
CA ARG A 172 8.25 26.10 -39.36
C ARG A 172 7.20 25.63 -38.37
N TYR A 173 6.35 24.68 -38.75
CA TYR A 173 5.20 24.24 -37.95
C TYR A 173 5.02 22.73 -38.08
N HIS A 174 4.70 22.06 -36.97
CA HIS A 174 4.21 20.68 -36.95
C HIS A 174 2.70 20.68 -36.71
N LEU A 175 1.94 19.98 -37.56
CA LEU A 175 0.50 19.83 -37.40
C LEU A 175 0.20 18.49 -36.73
N PHE A 176 -0.31 18.53 -35.50
CA PHE A 176 -0.80 17.34 -34.81
C PHE A 176 -2.31 17.18 -35.04
N LEU A 177 -2.68 16.31 -35.98
CA LEU A 177 -4.08 15.96 -36.25
C LEU A 177 -4.53 14.83 -35.31
N SER A 178 -5.31 15.17 -34.29
CA SER A 178 -6.00 14.19 -33.45
C SER A 178 -7.44 14.00 -33.91
N HIS A 179 -7.83 12.76 -34.19
CA HIS A 179 -9.16 12.41 -34.74
C HIS A 179 -10.25 12.27 -33.63
N VAL A 180 -9.89 12.44 -32.36
CA VAL A 180 -10.86 12.44 -31.24
C VAL A 180 -11.05 13.87 -30.76
N TRP A 181 -11.84 14.62 -31.51
CA TRP A 181 -12.00 16.06 -31.35
C TRP A 181 -13.48 16.41 -31.15
N SER A 182 -14.05 16.03 -30.00
CA SER A 182 -15.45 16.37 -29.69
C SER A 182 -15.62 17.80 -29.18
N SER A 183 -14.55 18.46 -28.70
CA SER A 183 -14.64 19.75 -28.00
C SER A 183 -14.05 20.95 -28.73
N GLY A 184 -13.30 20.78 -29.82
CA GLY A 184 -12.67 21.91 -30.50
C GLY A 184 -13.25 22.22 -31.89
N GLN A 185 -14.31 21.53 -32.32
CA GLN A 185 -14.95 21.85 -33.61
C GLN A 185 -15.42 23.32 -33.63
N ASP A 186 -15.76 23.84 -32.45
CA ASP A 186 -16.20 25.22 -32.24
C ASP A 186 -15.07 26.25 -32.28
N GLN A 187 -13.81 25.87 -32.00
CA GLN A 187 -12.68 26.82 -31.96
C GLN A 187 -11.96 27.01 -33.30
N MET A 188 -12.16 26.10 -34.27
CA MET A 188 -11.56 26.22 -35.61
C MET A 188 -12.33 27.18 -36.54
N ALA A 189 -13.53 27.63 -36.16
CA ALA A 189 -14.29 28.61 -36.94
C ALA A 189 -13.67 30.02 -36.92
N THR A 190 -12.76 30.30 -35.97
CA THR A 190 -12.16 31.63 -35.75
C THR A 190 -10.72 31.77 -36.23
N VAL A 191 -10.10 30.68 -36.70
CA VAL A 191 -8.75 30.73 -37.27
C VAL A 191 -8.88 31.05 -38.76
N LYS A 192 -8.73 32.34 -39.10
CA LYS A 192 -8.54 32.83 -40.48
C LYS A 192 -7.07 33.11 -40.73
#